data_AF-A0A938B8F0-F1
#
_entry.id   AF-A0A938B8F0-F1
#
_cell.length_a   1.000
_cell.length_b   1.000
_cell.length_c   1.000
_cell.angle_alpha   90.00
_cell.angle_beta   90.00
_cell.angle_gamma   90.00
#
_symmetry.space_group_name_H-M   'P 1'
#
loop_
_entity.id
_entity.type
_entity.pdbx_description
1 polymer ?
#
loop_
_entity_poly.entity_id
_entity_poly.type
_entity_poly.pdbx_seq_one_letter_code
_entity_poly.pdbx_strand_id
1 'polypeptide(L)'
;MTLEISNDIKQEVLSAIRAIRQRVIWKPGKDIQHLDKRKSMGHIPQGYTLNDYNQLILSIVSESTNEVYLYIFGQAHYYGIVGNALGVKWLVLVSSQGVMETAFPPDNLQEYIDKRGFERLGKVGDFQ
;
A
#
# COMPACT_ATOMS: atom_id res chain seq x y z
N MET A 1 22.24 3.28 10.77
CA MET A 1 22.55 4.27 9.70
C MET A 1 21.24 4.56 9.01
N THR A 2 20.60 5.68 9.33
CA THR A 2 19.36 6.09 8.66
C THR A 2 19.77 6.61 7.29
N LEU A 3 19.37 5.93 6.22
CA LEU A 3 19.53 6.46 4.87
C LEU A 3 18.76 7.78 4.81
N GLU A 4 19.44 8.89 4.52
CA GLU A 4 18.76 10.12 4.18
C GLU A 4 17.99 9.87 2.89
N ILE A 5 16.66 9.91 2.99
CA ILE A 5 15.78 9.77 1.84
C ILE A 5 15.99 10.99 0.96
N SER A 6 16.24 10.78 -0.34
CA SER A 6 16.42 11.89 -1.27
C SER A 6 15.15 12.75 -1.32
N ASN A 7 15.32 14.05 -1.60
CA ASN A 7 14.18 14.95 -1.70
C ASN A 7 13.18 14.50 -2.79
N ASP A 8 13.67 13.90 -3.88
CA ASP A 8 12.84 13.37 -4.96
C ASP A 8 11.94 12.24 -4.47
N ILE A 9 12.48 11.23 -3.77
CA ILE A 9 11.70 10.14 -3.19
C ILE A 9 10.69 10.69 -2.19
N LYS A 10 11.06 11.69 -1.39
CA LYS A 10 10.16 12.33 -0.43
C LYS A 10 8.98 13.03 -1.12
N GLN A 11 9.20 13.70 -2.24
CA GLN A 11 8.12 14.32 -3.02
C GLN A 11 7.23 13.28 -3.70
N GLU A 12 7.82 12.23 -4.25
CA GLU A 12 7.07 11.15 -4.91
C GLU A 12 6.15 10.42 -3.92
N VAL A 13 6.64 10.04 -2.74
CA VAL A 13 5.81 9.34 -1.74
C VAL A 13 4.72 10.26 -1.17
N LEU A 14 5.02 11.55 -0.98
CA LEU A 14 4.03 12.55 -0.56
C LEU A 14 2.92 12.68 -1.61
N SER A 15 3.30 12.75 -2.89
CA SER A 15 2.37 12.80 -4.02
C SER A 15 1.50 11.55 -4.07
N ALA A 16 2.10 10.36 -3.98
CA ALA A 16 1.40 9.08 -4.02
C ALA A 16 0.39 8.95 -2.86
N ILE A 17 0.80 9.29 -1.63
CA ILE A 17 -0.07 9.24 -0.44
C ILE A 17 -1.24 10.24 -0.58
N ARG A 18 -0.98 11.47 -1.05
CA ARG A 18 -2.03 12.46 -1.28
C ARG A 18 -3.02 12.00 -2.34
N ALA A 19 -2.54 11.46 -3.46
CA ALA A 19 -3.37 10.99 -4.56
C ALA A 19 -4.30 9.85 -4.10
N ILE A 20 -3.77 8.81 -3.46
CA ILE A 20 -4.61 7.68 -3.02
C ILE A 20 -5.63 8.06 -1.94
N ARG A 21 -5.28 8.99 -1.04
CA ARG A 21 -6.22 9.49 -0.02
C ARG A 21 -7.39 10.26 -0.60
N GLN A 22 -7.18 10.98 -1.70
CA GLN A 22 -8.26 11.67 -2.41
C GLN A 22 -9.19 10.66 -3.09
N ARG A 23 -8.61 9.66 -3.76
CA ARG A 23 -9.37 8.62 -4.44
C ARG A 23 -8.53 7.39 -4.69
N VAL A 24 -9.09 6.22 -4.36
CA VAL A 24 -8.52 4.94 -4.78
C VAL A 24 -8.76 4.75 -6.28
N ILE A 25 -7.70 4.83 -7.08
CA ILE A 25 -7.73 4.56 -8.51
C ILE A 25 -6.90 3.31 -8.77
N TRP A 26 -7.57 2.25 -9.22
CA TRP A 26 -6.91 1.02 -9.62
C TRP A 26 -6.34 1.11 -11.02
N LYS A 27 -5.22 0.44 -11.23
CA LYS A 27 -4.77 0.09 -12.57
C LYS A 27 -5.91 -0.64 -13.31
N PRO A 28 -6.15 -0.35 -14.60
CA PRO A 28 -7.30 -0.89 -15.32
C PRO A 28 -7.44 -2.41 -15.18
N GLY A 29 -8.64 -2.85 -14.78
CA GLY A 29 -9.00 -4.27 -14.61
C GLY A 29 -8.44 -4.94 -13.34
N LYS A 30 -7.70 -4.22 -12.49
CA LYS A 30 -7.13 -4.78 -11.24
C LYS A 30 -8.07 -4.68 -10.04
N ASP A 31 -9.02 -3.77 -10.05
CA ASP A 31 -9.98 -3.56 -8.97
C ASP A 31 -10.76 -4.83 -8.61
N ILE A 32 -11.61 -5.31 -9.52
CA ILE A 32 -12.46 -6.48 -9.30
C ILE A 32 -11.61 -7.74 -9.19
N GLN A 33 -10.54 -7.86 -9.99
CA GLN A 33 -9.61 -8.99 -9.91
C GLN A 33 -9.03 -9.14 -8.49
N HIS A 34 -8.57 -8.05 -7.88
CA HIS A 34 -7.99 -8.11 -6.53
C HIS A 34 -9.06 -8.33 -5.46
N LEU A 35 -10.23 -7.68 -5.58
CA LEU A 35 -11.38 -7.89 -4.69
C LEU A 35 -11.76 -9.38 -4.64
N ASP A 36 -12.02 -10.00 -5.79
CA ASP A 36 -12.46 -11.38 -5.89
C ASP A 36 -11.39 -12.35 -5.36
N LYS A 37 -10.12 -12.08 -5.65
CA LYS A 37 -9.01 -12.86 -5.09
C LYS A 37 -8.92 -12.73 -3.57
N ARG A 38 -9.16 -11.54 -3.00
CA ARG A 38 -9.15 -11.37 -1.53
C ARG A 38 -10.32 -12.11 -0.89
N LYS A 39 -11.49 -12.11 -1.51
CA LYS A 39 -12.64 -12.93 -1.09
C LYS A 39 -12.33 -14.42 -1.16
N SER A 40 -11.82 -14.91 -2.29
CA SER A 40 -11.57 -16.35 -2.47
C SER A 40 -10.53 -16.90 -1.50
N MET A 41 -9.57 -16.07 -1.08
CA MET A 41 -8.56 -16.41 -0.09
C MET A 41 -9.03 -16.23 1.36
N GLY A 42 -10.26 -15.77 1.59
CA GLY A 42 -10.79 -15.52 2.94
C GLY A 42 -10.15 -14.33 3.65
N HIS A 43 -9.41 -13.48 2.94
CA HIS A 43 -8.75 -12.30 3.51
C HIS A 43 -9.74 -11.19 3.87
N ILE A 44 -10.90 -11.18 3.21
CA ILE A 44 -12.01 -10.25 3.46
C ILE A 44 -13.33 -11.01 3.42
N PRO A 45 -14.40 -10.48 4.04
CA PRO A 45 -15.74 -11.07 3.98
C PRO A 45 -16.25 -11.24 2.53
N GLN A 46 -16.96 -12.34 2.27
CA GLN A 46 -17.54 -12.60 0.93
C GLN A 46 -18.50 -11.49 0.46
N GLY A 47 -19.17 -10.82 1.40
CA GLY A 47 -20.09 -9.72 1.15
C GLY A 47 -19.43 -8.37 0.79
N TYR A 48 -18.10 -8.23 0.90
CA TYR A 48 -17.44 -6.97 0.60
C TYR A 48 -17.71 -6.49 -0.84
N THR A 49 -18.10 -5.24 -0.99
CA THR A 49 -18.16 -4.57 -2.28
C THR A 49 -16.78 -3.99 -2.63
N LEU A 50 -16.60 -3.51 -3.87
CA LEU A 50 -15.42 -2.73 -4.22
C LEU A 50 -15.29 -1.47 -3.35
N ASN A 51 -16.41 -0.85 -2.98
CA ASN A 51 -16.39 0.30 -2.09
C ASN A 51 -15.85 -0.07 -0.70
N ASP A 52 -16.32 -1.17 -0.10
CA ASP A 52 -15.84 -1.62 1.22
C ASP A 52 -14.34 -1.93 1.20
N TYR A 53 -13.88 -2.55 0.12
CA TYR A 53 -12.46 -2.85 -0.06
C TYR A 53 -11.63 -1.57 -0.23
N ASN A 54 -12.12 -0.59 -0.98
CA ASN A 54 -11.49 0.72 -1.10
C ASN A 54 -11.48 1.47 0.24
N GLN A 55 -12.53 1.38 1.05
CA GLN A 55 -12.57 1.98 2.40
C GLN A 55 -11.54 1.33 3.34
N LEU A 56 -11.37 0.00 3.27
CA LEU A 56 -10.32 -0.70 4.00
C LEU A 56 -8.94 -0.17 3.59
N ILE A 57 -8.67 -0.02 2.29
CA ILE A 57 -7.41 0.54 1.78
C ILE A 57 -7.21 1.98 2.27
N LEU A 58 -8.25 2.82 2.17
CA LEU A 58 -8.22 4.21 2.62
C LEU A 58 -7.90 4.33 4.12
N SER A 59 -8.45 3.44 4.96
CA SER A 59 -8.13 3.44 6.38
C SER A 59 -6.66 3.15 6.65
N ILE A 60 -6.05 2.23 5.89
CA ILE A 60 -4.62 1.90 6.01
C ILE A 60 -3.74 3.09 5.59
N VAL A 61 -4.01 3.71 4.44
CA VAL A 61 -3.18 4.82 3.92
C VAL A 61 -3.42 6.16 4.63
N SER A 62 -4.48 6.26 5.41
CA SER A 62 -4.80 7.48 6.18
C SER A 62 -4.25 7.44 7.61
N GLU A 63 -4.03 6.24 8.17
CA GLU A 63 -3.49 6.10 9.52
C GLU A 63 -2.02 6.55 9.60
N SER A 64 -1.79 7.64 10.33
CA SER A 64 -0.50 8.32 10.46
C SER A 64 0.63 7.45 11.01
N THR A 65 0.30 6.43 11.81
CA THR A 65 1.28 5.57 12.47
C THR A 65 1.73 4.39 11.60
N ASN A 66 1.04 4.12 10.49
CA ASN A 66 1.38 3.03 9.58
C ASN A 66 2.71 3.28 8.86
N GLU A 67 3.39 2.20 8.52
CA GLU A 67 4.74 2.26 7.97
C GLU A 67 4.73 2.39 6.45
N VAL A 68 5.71 3.11 5.93
CA VAL A 68 5.88 3.37 4.50
C VAL A 68 7.23 2.83 4.05
N TYR A 69 7.21 2.14 2.92
CA TYR A 69 8.35 1.48 2.31
C TYR A 69 8.46 1.88 0.83
N LEU A 70 9.69 1.95 0.33
CA LEU A 70 10.02 2.01 -1.08
C LEU A 70 10.24 0.61 -1.61
N TYR A 71 9.69 0.31 -2.77
CA TYR A 71 10.01 -0.86 -3.57
C TYR A 71 10.39 -0.44 -4.98
N ILE A 72 11.59 -0.83 -5.40
CA ILE A 72 12.12 -0.52 -6.73
C ILE A 72 11.99 -1.77 -7.60
N PHE A 73 11.31 -1.64 -8.75
CA PHE A 73 11.24 -2.71 -9.74
C PHE A 73 11.58 -2.16 -11.13
N GLY A 74 12.76 -2.55 -11.63
CA GLY A 74 13.32 -1.93 -12.82
C GLY A 74 13.63 -0.46 -12.56
N GLN A 75 13.05 0.43 -13.37
CA GLN A 75 13.19 1.88 -13.23
C GLN A 75 12.00 2.53 -12.49
N ALA A 76 11.04 1.74 -12.01
CA ALA A 76 9.84 2.24 -11.39
C ALA A 76 9.92 2.17 -9.86
N HIS A 77 9.42 3.22 -9.21
CA HIS A 77 9.22 3.28 -7.77
C HIS A 77 7.77 2.95 -7.41
N TYR A 78 7.63 2.15 -6.37
CA TYR A 78 6.36 1.82 -5.74
C TYR A 78 6.47 2.08 -4.24
N TYR A 79 5.36 2.47 -3.64
CA TYR A 79 5.27 2.75 -2.22
C TYR A 79 4.36 1.73 -1.55
N GLY A 80 4.96 0.97 -0.63
CA GLY A 80 4.26 0.02 0.23
C GLY A 80 3.83 0.71 1.52
N ILE A 81 2.53 0.70 1.82
CA ILE A 81 2.00 1.14 3.11
C ILE A 81 1.57 -0.11 3.88
N VAL A 82 2.13 -0.26 5.08
CA VAL A 82 1.88 -1.41 5.95
C VAL A 82 1.12 -0.97 7.18
N GLY A 83 -0.05 -1.57 7.39
CA GLY A 83 -0.94 -1.25 8.51
C GLY A 83 -1.70 -2.45 9.02
N ASN A 84 -2.38 -2.28 10.17
CA ASN A 84 -3.29 -3.30 10.68
C ASN A 84 -4.70 -3.05 10.13
N ALA A 85 -5.33 -4.09 9.58
CA ALA A 85 -6.75 -4.09 9.25
C ALA A 85 -7.32 -5.50 9.41
N LEU A 86 -8.56 -5.60 9.91
CA LEU A 86 -9.22 -6.88 10.18
C LEU A 86 -8.39 -7.83 11.08
N GLY A 87 -7.66 -7.26 12.05
CA GLY A 87 -6.85 -8.02 13.01
C GLY A 87 -5.51 -8.55 12.47
N VAL A 88 -5.15 -8.27 11.21
CA VAL A 88 -3.90 -8.73 10.60
C VAL A 88 -3.14 -7.59 9.92
N LYS A 89 -1.87 -7.83 9.56
CA LYS A 89 -1.06 -6.89 8.80
C LYS A 89 -1.43 -6.93 7.33
N TRP A 90 -1.62 -5.75 6.74
CA TRP A 90 -1.90 -5.52 5.33
C TRP A 90 -0.78 -4.74 4.69
N LEU A 91 -0.47 -5.07 3.44
CA LEU A 91 0.37 -4.30 2.54
C LEU A 91 -0.51 -3.69 1.44
N VAL A 92 -0.45 -2.38 1.28
CA VAL A 92 -1.03 -1.62 0.16
C VAL A 92 0.13 -1.13 -0.69
N LEU A 93 0.14 -1.45 -1.99
CA LEU A 93 1.21 -1.04 -2.91
C LEU A 93 0.64 -0.09 -3.96
N VAL A 94 1.24 1.08 -4.08
CA VAL A 94 0.89 2.12 -5.06
C VAL A 94 2.10 2.51 -5.90
N SER A 95 1.87 2.97 -7.12
CA SER A 95 2.88 3.67 -7.93
C SER A 95 3.21 5.06 -7.36
N SER A 96 4.23 5.72 -7.91
CA SER A 96 4.57 7.11 -7.56
C SER A 96 3.49 8.14 -7.90
N GLN A 97 2.51 7.79 -8.73
CA GLN A 97 1.33 8.60 -9.03
C GLN A 97 0.13 8.26 -8.13
N GLY A 98 0.29 7.36 -7.15
CA GLY A 98 -0.79 6.92 -6.26
C GLY A 98 -1.80 5.97 -6.91
N VAL A 99 -1.50 5.42 -8.09
CA VAL A 99 -2.32 4.37 -8.72
C VAL A 99 -2.10 3.06 -7.97
N MET A 100 -3.19 2.40 -7.58
CA MET A 100 -3.19 1.12 -6.88
C MET A 100 -2.68 -0.02 -7.76
N GLU A 101 -1.69 -0.74 -7.25
CA GLU A 101 -1.15 -1.96 -7.85
C GLU A 101 -1.66 -3.22 -7.15
N THR A 102 -1.71 -3.23 -5.80
CA THR A 102 -2.27 -4.35 -5.02
C THR A 102 -2.56 -3.95 -3.57
N ALA A 103 -3.46 -4.67 -2.90
CA ALA A 103 -3.61 -4.63 -1.44
C ALA A 103 -3.94 -6.03 -0.88
N PHE A 104 -3.18 -6.53 0.09
CA PHE A 104 -3.45 -7.83 0.70
C PHE A 104 -2.74 -8.01 2.03
N PRO A 105 -3.19 -8.95 2.88
CA PRO A 105 -2.43 -9.41 4.03
C PRO A 105 -1.46 -10.53 3.59
N PRO A 106 -0.14 -10.33 3.64
CA PRO A 106 0.82 -11.42 3.41
C PRO A 106 0.79 -12.40 4.60
N ASP A 107 1.01 -13.70 4.33
CA ASP A 107 1.09 -14.72 5.39
C ASP A 107 2.23 -14.42 6.37
N ASN A 108 3.39 -14.00 5.83
CA ASN A 108 4.51 -13.49 6.59
C ASN A 108 4.99 -12.17 5.98
N LEU A 109 4.65 -11.06 6.64
CA LEU A 109 4.99 -9.71 6.19
C LEU A 109 6.51 -9.49 6.12
N GLN A 110 7.24 -9.90 7.17
CA GLN A 110 8.68 -9.63 7.26
C GLN A 110 9.43 -10.36 6.15
N GLU A 111 9.14 -11.65 5.96
CA GLU A 111 9.71 -12.43 4.85
C GLU A 111 9.37 -11.81 3.48
N TYR A 112 8.13 -11.33 3.30
CA TYR A 112 7.71 -10.69 2.05
C TYR A 112 8.51 -9.42 1.76
N ILE A 113 8.68 -8.55 2.76
CA ILE A 113 9.45 -7.30 2.70
C ILE A 113 10.91 -7.61 2.37
N ASP A 114 11.53 -8.52 3.12
CA ASP A 114 12.96 -8.85 3.00
C ASP A 114 13.28 -9.49 1.65
N LYS A 115 12.48 -10.49 1.24
CA LYS A 115 12.67 -11.21 -0.03
C LYS A 115 12.53 -10.30 -1.25
N ARG A 116 11.74 -9.23 -1.13
CA ARG A 116 11.46 -8.29 -2.23
C ARG A 116 12.35 -7.06 -2.18
N GLY A 117 13.12 -6.84 -1.12
CA GLY A 117 13.99 -5.69 -0.98
C GLY A 117 13.22 -4.39 -0.78
N PHE A 118 12.18 -4.40 0.05
CA PHE A 118 11.49 -3.18 0.46
C PHE A 118 12.38 -2.39 1.43
N GLU A 119 12.58 -1.11 1.15
CA GLU A 119 13.35 -0.20 2.01
C GLU A 119 12.41 0.65 2.85
N ARG A 120 12.57 0.63 4.18
CA ARG A 120 11.70 1.40 5.08
C ARG A 120 12.02 2.89 4.98
N LEU A 121 11.00 3.68 4.62
CA LEU A 121 11.12 5.14 4.51
C LEU A 121 10.71 5.85 5.81
N GLY A 122 9.69 5.36 6.50
CA GLY A 122 9.18 6.05 7.68
C GLY A 122 7.75 5.67 8.00
N LYS A 123 6.99 6.61 8.55
CA LYS A 123 5.56 6.49 8.81
C LYS A 123 4.77 7.37 7.85
N VAL A 124 3.51 7.03 7.65
CA VAL A 124 2.56 7.82 6.86
C VAL A 124 2.48 9.27 7.37
N GLY A 125 2.61 9.47 8.68
CA GLY A 125 2.62 10.80 9.32
C GLY A 125 3.82 11.69 8.96
N ASP A 126 4.90 11.11 8.44
CA ASP A 126 6.09 11.85 8.02
C ASP A 126 5.91 12.50 6.62
N PHE A 127 4.81 12.17 5.93
CA PHE A 127 4.50 12.57 4.54
C PHE A 127 3.13 13.26 4.44
N GLN A 128 2.95 14.38 5.15
CA GLN A 128 1.70 15.16 5.20
C GLN A 128 1.81 16.47 4.40
#